data_AF-A0A350C6G4-F1
#
_entry.id   AF-A0A350C6G4-F1
#
_cell.length_a   1.000
_cell.length_b   1.000
_cell.length_c   1.000
_cell.angle_alpha   90.00
_cell.angle_beta   90.00
_cell.angle_gamma   90.00
#
_symmetry.space_group_name_H-M   'P 1'
#
loop_
_entity.id
_entity.type
_entity.pdbx_description
1 polymer ?
#
loop_
_entity_poly.entity_id
_entity_poly.type
_entity_poly.pdbx_seq_one_letter_code
_entity_poly.pdbx_strand_id
1 'polypeptide(L)'
;IYDTMQYVAPDVGTICTGLAASMGAVLLCAGVTGKRTCLQHSRVMIHQPSGGMQGQFTDMEISYNLIKKLRDELYEIMAHHTGKT
;
A
#
# COMPACT_ATOMS: atom_id res chain seq x y z
N ILE A 1 -3.78 1.45 9.80
CA ILE A 1 -4.41 0.17 9.39
C ILE A 1 -3.35 -0.89 9.12
N TYR A 2 -2.47 -0.70 8.13
CA TYR A 2 -1.40 -1.65 7.80
C TYR A 2 -0.62 -2.10 9.04
N ASP A 3 -0.01 -1.17 9.79
CA ASP A 3 0.79 -1.51 10.96
C ASP A 3 -0.01 -2.24 12.04
N THR A 4 -1.27 -1.86 12.23
CA THR A 4 -2.18 -2.56 13.15
C THR A 4 -2.41 -4.00 12.72
N MET A 5 -2.59 -4.26 11.42
CA MET A 5 -2.71 -5.64 10.90
C MET A 5 -1.45 -6.47 11.17
N GLN A 6 -0.26 -5.83 11.19
CA GLN A 6 1.01 -6.50 11.48
C GLN A 6 1.29 -6.64 12.99
N TYR A 7 0.74 -5.73 13.81
CA TYR A 7 1.01 -5.66 15.25
C TYR A 7 0.11 -6.58 16.07
N VAL A 8 -1.15 -6.77 15.67
CA VAL A 8 -2.11 -7.56 16.46
C VAL A 8 -1.82 -9.06 16.36
N ALA A 9 -2.06 -9.78 17.45
CA ALA A 9 -1.81 -11.22 17.52
C ALA A 9 -2.70 -12.08 16.59
N PRO A 10 -3.98 -11.76 16.34
CA PRO A 10 -4.81 -12.55 15.43
C PRO A 10 -4.39 -12.40 13.97
N ASP A 11 -4.46 -13.50 13.22
CA ASP A 11 -4.29 -13.47 11.77
C ASP A 11 -5.35 -12.58 11.10
N VAL A 12 -4.90 -11.63 10.27
CA VAL A 12 -5.79 -10.81 9.45
C VAL A 12 -5.97 -11.43 8.07
N GLY A 13 -7.17 -11.93 7.79
CA GLY A 13 -7.59 -12.31 6.45
C GLY A 13 -8.12 -11.10 5.67
N THR A 14 -7.81 -11.03 4.37
CA THR A 14 -8.22 -9.94 3.49
C THR A 14 -9.05 -10.48 2.33
N ILE A 15 -10.16 -9.82 2.02
CA ILE A 15 -11.06 -10.19 0.92
C ILE A 15 -11.31 -8.94 0.08
N CYS A 16 -10.94 -8.99 -1.20
CA CYS A 16 -11.32 -7.97 -2.17
C CYS A 16 -12.72 -8.27 -2.70
N THR A 17 -13.63 -7.30 -2.50
CA THR A 17 -14.95 -7.29 -3.11
C THR A 17 -15.06 -6.07 -4.03
N GLY A 18 -15.20 -6.31 -5.33
CA GLY A 18 -15.30 -5.23 -6.33
C GLY A 18 -13.95 -4.60 -6.70
N LEU A 19 -13.38 -3.76 -5.83
CA LEU A 19 -12.14 -3.02 -6.13
C LEU A 19 -11.23 -2.84 -4.91
N ALA A 20 -9.96 -3.26 -5.03
CA ALA A 20 -8.87 -2.87 -4.15
C ALA A 20 -7.87 -2.01 -4.95
N ALA A 21 -8.01 -0.69 -4.86
CA ALA A 21 -7.21 0.27 -5.61
C ALA A 21 -6.29 1.07 -4.68
N SER A 22 -5.09 1.44 -5.15
CA SER A 22 -4.14 2.27 -4.41
C SER A 22 -3.78 1.63 -3.05
N MET A 23 -3.89 2.38 -1.95
CA MET A 23 -3.74 1.85 -0.59
C MET A 23 -4.63 0.64 -0.28
N GLY A 24 -5.78 0.48 -0.96
CA GLY A 24 -6.59 -0.72 -0.83
C GLY A 24 -5.88 -1.99 -1.31
N ALA A 25 -5.06 -1.89 -2.36
CA ALA A 25 -4.23 -3.01 -2.84
C ALA A 25 -3.10 -3.34 -1.85
N VAL A 26 -2.49 -2.32 -1.23
CA VAL A 26 -1.48 -2.50 -0.18
C VAL A 26 -2.07 -3.25 1.01
N LEU A 27 -3.27 -2.85 1.47
CA LEU A 27 -3.95 -3.54 2.56
C LEU A 27 -4.37 -4.96 2.16
N LEU A 28 -4.82 -5.16 0.92
CA LEU A 28 -5.18 -6.49 0.42
C LEU A 28 -3.99 -7.45 0.49
N CYS A 29 -2.80 -7.04 0.02
CA CYS A 29 -1.63 -7.91 0.06
C CYS A 29 -1.05 -8.09 1.47
N ALA A 30 -1.31 -7.16 2.40
CA ALA A 30 -0.83 -7.19 3.78
C ALA A 30 -1.52 -8.19 4.70
N GLY A 31 -2.58 -8.87 4.24
CA GLY A 31 -3.18 -9.99 4.96
C GLY A 31 -2.24 -11.21 5.03
N VAL A 32 -2.52 -12.12 5.96
CA VAL A 32 -1.71 -13.33 6.15
C VAL A 32 -1.68 -14.17 4.87
N THR A 33 -0.49 -14.64 4.46
CA THR A 33 -0.32 -15.50 3.29
C THR A 33 -1.24 -16.73 3.36
N GLY A 34 -1.95 -17.00 2.26
CA GLY A 34 -2.97 -18.06 2.21
C GLY A 34 -4.37 -17.64 2.69
N LYS A 35 -4.50 -16.49 3.36
CA LYS A 35 -5.79 -15.91 3.81
C LYS A 35 -6.17 -14.62 3.07
N ARG A 36 -5.59 -14.41 1.88
CA ARG A 36 -5.86 -13.27 1.00
C ARG A 36 -6.67 -13.76 -0.20
N THR A 37 -7.84 -13.21 -0.44
CA THR A 37 -8.73 -13.65 -1.52
C THR A 37 -9.32 -12.49 -2.30
N CYS A 38 -9.69 -12.75 -3.55
CA CYS A 38 -10.45 -11.84 -4.40
C CYS A 38 -11.67 -12.59 -4.93
N LEU A 39 -12.85 -11.94 -4.93
CA LEU A 39 -14.01 -12.51 -5.62
C LEU A 39 -13.82 -12.45 -7.14
N GLN A 40 -14.53 -13.33 -7.87
CA GLN A 40 -14.39 -13.56 -9.32
C GLN A 40 -14.35 -12.30 -10.19
N HIS A 41 -15.15 -11.28 -9.86
CA HIS A 41 -15.26 -10.05 -10.64
C HIS A 41 -14.52 -8.86 -10.04
N SER A 42 -13.71 -9.10 -9.01
CA SER A 42 -12.95 -8.03 -8.36
C SER A 42 -11.81 -7.55 -9.26
N ARG A 43 -11.32 -6.36 -8.97
CA ARG A 43 -10.15 -5.75 -9.62
C ARG A 43 -9.18 -5.26 -8.57
N VAL A 44 -7.90 -5.38 -8.86
CA VAL A 44 -6.81 -4.81 -8.06
C VAL A 44 -6.07 -3.81 -8.93
N MET A 45 -5.82 -2.63 -8.40
CA MET A 45 -5.11 -1.57 -9.11
C MET A 45 -4.03 -1.00 -8.21
N ILE A 46 -2.78 -1.07 -8.67
CA ILE A 46 -1.63 -0.47 -8.01
C ILE A 46 -1.17 0.74 -8.83
N HIS A 47 -0.80 1.80 -8.14
CA HIS A 47 -0.13 2.95 -8.75
C HIS A 47 0.74 3.63 -7.69
N GLN A 48 1.74 4.38 -8.15
CA GLN A 48 2.57 5.19 -7.26
C GLN A 48 1.71 6.22 -6.50
N PRO A 49 2.09 6.61 -5.27
CA PRO A 49 1.43 7.70 -4.57
C PRO A 49 1.51 8.99 -5.39
N SER A 50 0.41 9.74 -5.39
CA SER A 50 0.33 11.04 -6.04
C SER A 50 0.41 12.14 -4.98
N GLY A 51 1.11 13.22 -5.31
CA GLY A 51 1.17 14.40 -4.46
C GLY A 51 1.51 15.65 -5.27
N GLY A 52 1.21 16.82 -4.71
CA GLY A 52 1.58 18.12 -5.25
C GLY A 52 2.37 18.92 -4.23
N MET A 53 3.15 19.89 -4.69
CA MET A 53 3.95 20.77 -3.83
C MET A 53 3.95 22.19 -4.40
N GLN A 54 3.93 23.18 -3.50
CA GLN A 54 3.96 24.60 -3.82
C GLN A 54 4.56 25.33 -2.62
N GLY A 55 5.27 26.44 -2.85
CA GLY A 55 5.85 27.26 -1.79
C GLY A 55 7.26 27.71 -2.12
N GLN A 56 8.05 28.00 -1.08
CA GLN A 56 9.48 28.23 -1.27
C GLN A 56 10.15 26.94 -1.74
N PHE A 57 11.30 27.10 -2.41
CA PHE A 57 12.06 25.95 -2.91
C PHE A 57 12.35 24.92 -1.80
N THR A 58 12.72 25.38 -0.60
CA THR A 58 12.98 24.52 0.56
C THR A 58 11.76 23.70 0.97
N ASP A 59 10.56 24.30 0.98
CA ASP A 59 9.31 23.59 1.32
C ASP A 59 8.95 22.56 0.26
N MET A 60 9.17 22.91 -1.01
CA MET A 60 8.97 22.00 -2.14
C MET A 60 9.93 20.80 -2.05
N GLU A 61 11.21 21.05 -1.74
CA GLU A 61 12.22 20.00 -1.57
C GLU A 61 11.88 19.05 -0.41
N ILE A 62 11.44 19.59 0.74
CA ILE A 62 10.98 18.77 1.87
C ILE A 62 9.80 17.89 1.46
N SER A 63 8.81 18.46 0.77
CA SER A 63 7.63 17.74 0.30
C SER A 63 7.97 16.66 -0.72
N TYR A 64 8.87 16.96 -1.65
CA TYR A 64 9.40 16.01 -2.62
C TYR A 64 10.05 14.81 -1.93
N ASN A 65 10.95 15.07 -0.99
CA ASN A 65 11.66 14.01 -0.27
C ASN A 65 10.71 13.13 0.55
N LEU A 66 9.66 13.70 1.15
CA LEU A 66 8.63 12.94 1.84
C LEU A 66 7.85 12.01 0.89
N ILE A 67 7.39 12.52 -0.25
CA ILE A 67 6.64 11.72 -1.23
C ILE A 67 7.52 10.60 -1.80
N LYS A 68 8.79 10.91 -2.09
CA LYS A 68 9.76 9.92 -2.55
C LYS A 68 9.94 8.79 -1.52
N LYS A 69 10.16 9.16 -0.25
CA LYS A 69 10.29 8.19 0.84
C LYS A 69 9.04 7.33 0.99
N LEU A 70 7.86 7.94 0.98
CA LEU A 70 6.59 7.21 1.07
C LEU A 70 6.40 6.23 -0.09
N ARG A 71 6.75 6.62 -1.32
CA ARG A 71 6.70 5.72 -2.48
C ARG A 71 7.60 4.51 -2.26
N ASP A 72 8.83 4.75 -1.84
CA ASP A 72 9.83 3.69 -1.67
C ASP A 72 9.39 2.73 -0.55
N GLU A 73 8.88 3.25 0.58
CA GLU A 73 8.28 2.45 1.67
C GLU A 73 7.10 1.59 1.20
N LEU A 74 6.17 2.15 0.42
CA LEU A 74 5.03 1.38 -0.12
C LEU A 74 5.46 0.28 -1.09
N TYR A 75 6.52 0.52 -1.87
CA TYR A 75 7.09 -0.48 -2.77
C TYR A 75 7.75 -1.61 -2.00
N GLU A 76 8.52 -1.30 -0.96
CA GLU A 76 9.13 -2.30 -0.07
C GLU A 76 8.06 -3.15 0.62
N ILE A 77 6.99 -2.52 1.13
CA ILE A 77 5.85 -3.24 1.74
C ILE A 77 5.21 -4.20 0.72
N MET A 78 4.91 -3.72 -0.49
CA MET A 78 4.31 -4.57 -1.52
C MET A 78 5.26 -5.67 -1.97
N ALA A 79 6.54 -5.38 -2.18
CA ALA A 79 7.58 -6.35 -2.55
C ALA A 79 7.66 -7.47 -1.50
N HIS A 80 7.73 -7.10 -0.22
CA HIS A 80 7.73 -8.03 0.91
C HIS A 80 6.52 -8.97 0.90
N HIS A 81 5.30 -8.44 0.77
CA HIS A 81 4.07 -9.23 0.82
C HIS A 81 3.79 -10.04 -0.45
N THR A 82 4.34 -9.64 -1.60
CA THR A 82 4.08 -10.30 -2.89
C THR A 82 5.22 -11.18 -3.39
N GLY A 83 6.40 -11.10 -2.78
CA GLY A 83 7.61 -11.82 -3.21
C GLY A 83 8.13 -11.35 -4.57
N LYS A 84 7.89 -10.08 -4.92
CA LYS A 84 8.37 -9.43 -6.16
C LYS A 84 9.52 -8.47 -5.84
N THR A 85 10.35 -8.22 -6.85
CA THR A 85 11.49 -7.29 -6.81
C THR A 85 11.20 -6.06 -7.65
#